data_AF-A0A6A7VKQ4-F1
#
_entry.id   AF-A0A6A7VKQ4-F1
#
_cell.length_a   1.000
_cell.length_b   1.000
_cell.length_c   1.000
_cell.angle_alpha   90.00
_cell.angle_beta   90.00
_cell.angle_gamma   90.00
#
_symmetry.space_group_name_H-M   'P 1'
#
loop_
_entity.id
_entity.type
_entity.pdbx_description
1 polymer ?
#
loop_
_entity_poly.entity_id
_entity_poly.type
_entity_poly.pdbx_seq_one_letter_code
_entity_poly.pdbx_strand_id
1 'polypeptide(L)'
;MVIYAPHHGEVWMTVWEIAELLNVTGTAVKNTIKRIWKQSVLKDFQHSQYIKLENGYSAHVYDMEVIIAIALQMDTYQALLFRQWLISKVVNRKDCQVEQVKHEYPMIIVMNGTMPRGTS
;
A
#
# COMPACT_ATOMS: atom_id res chain seq x y z
N MET A 1 -1.71 -9.07 -6.68
CA MET A 1 -1.35 -8.11 -5.62
C MET A 1 -1.19 -8.91 -4.33
N VAL A 2 0.01 -8.95 -3.75
CA VAL A 2 0.30 -9.75 -2.55
C VAL A 2 0.83 -8.79 -1.50
N ILE A 3 -0.09 -8.19 -0.74
CA ILE A 3 0.31 -7.40 0.43
C ILE A 3 0.87 -8.38 1.46
N TYR A 4 2.15 -8.21 1.80
CA TYR A 4 2.76 -8.96 2.90
C TYR A 4 2.35 -8.30 4.23
N ALA A 5 1.69 -9.07 5.09
CA ALA A 5 1.25 -8.63 6.41
C ALA A 5 1.70 -9.67 7.44
N PRO A 6 2.93 -9.56 7.99
CA PRO A 6 3.45 -10.52 8.97
C PRO A 6 2.66 -10.46 10.29
N HIS A 7 2.02 -9.32 10.58
CA HIS A 7 1.16 -9.09 11.74
C HIS A 7 -0.16 -8.43 11.31
N HIS A 8 -1.25 -8.72 12.04
CA HIS A 8 -2.58 -8.18 11.76
C HIS A 8 -2.58 -6.63 11.82
N GLY A 9 -2.56 -6.00 10.65
CA GLY A 9 -2.64 -4.55 10.50
C GLY A 9 -1.38 -3.87 9.95
N GLU A 10 -0.29 -4.60 9.72
CA GLU A 10 0.90 -4.06 9.06
C GLU A 10 0.80 -4.21 7.54
N VAL A 11 1.13 -3.13 6.82
CA VAL A 11 1.18 -3.12 5.36
C VAL A 11 2.63 -2.99 4.93
N TRP A 12 3.10 -4.00 4.22
CA TRP A 12 4.40 -4.01 3.56
C TRP A 12 4.21 -4.15 2.05
N MET A 13 4.90 -3.34 1.27
CA MET A 13 4.82 -3.35 -0.20
C MET A 13 6.20 -3.43 -0.85
N THR A 14 6.28 -4.16 -1.95
CA THR A 14 7.49 -4.21 -2.78
C THR A 14 7.63 -2.95 -3.64
N VAL A 15 8.84 -2.71 -4.18
CA VAL A 15 9.07 -1.63 -5.17
C VAL A 15 8.07 -1.69 -6.33
N TRP A 16 7.75 -2.90 -6.80
CA TRP A 16 6.84 -3.11 -7.92
C TRP A 16 5.42 -2.65 -7.57
N GLU A 17 4.91 -3.07 -6.42
CA GLU A 17 3.56 -2.71 -5.99
C GLU A 17 3.44 -1.20 -5.69
N ILE A 18 4.49 -0.57 -5.16
CA ILE A 18 4.52 0.89 -4.98
C ILE A 18 4.51 1.60 -6.34
N ALA A 19 5.23 1.06 -7.31
CA ALA A 19 5.27 1.61 -8.67
C ALA A 19 3.89 1.54 -9.34
N GLU A 20 3.17 0.41 -9.20
CA GLU A 20 1.79 0.26 -9.65
C GLU A 20 0.84 1.21 -8.91
N LEU A 21 0.94 1.30 -7.58
CA LEU A 21 0.10 2.18 -6.75
C LEU A 21 0.19 3.65 -7.17
N LEU A 22 1.40 4.13 -7.44
CA LEU A 22 1.68 5.54 -7.77
C LEU A 22 1.71 5.80 -9.27
N ASN A 23 1.48 4.77 -10.10
CA ASN A 23 1.59 4.78 -11.55
C ASN A 23 2.91 5.40 -12.05
N VAL A 24 4.01 4.86 -11.54
CA VAL A 24 5.39 5.27 -11.88
C VAL A 24 6.22 4.05 -12.26
N THR A 25 7.43 4.28 -12.73
CA THR A 25 8.38 3.17 -12.96
C THR A 25 9.03 2.73 -11.65
N GLY A 26 9.36 1.44 -11.53
CA GLY A 26 10.12 0.93 -10.39
C GLY A 26 11.49 1.63 -10.21
N THR A 27 12.09 2.12 -11.31
CA THR A 27 13.31 2.94 -11.26
C THR A 27 13.08 4.28 -10.56
N ALA A 28 11.97 4.95 -10.83
CA ALA A 28 11.62 6.20 -10.15
C ALA A 28 11.42 6.00 -8.64
N VAL A 29 10.79 4.89 -8.24
CA VAL A 29 10.63 4.49 -6.84
C VAL A 29 12.00 4.26 -6.20
N LYS A 30 12.87 3.46 -6.80
CA LYS A 30 14.23 3.20 -6.29
C LYS A 30 15.07 4.47 -6.12
N ASN A 31 14.94 5.41 -7.06
CA ASN A 31 15.64 6.70 -6.98
C ASN A 31 15.11 7.58 -5.85
N THR A 32 13.79 7.56 -5.65
CA THR A 32 13.12 8.30 -4.57
C THR A 32 13.52 7.74 -3.20
N ILE A 33 13.54 6.42 -3.04
CA ILE A 33 14.09 5.71 -1.88
C ILE A 33 15.53 6.19 -1.62
N LYS A 34 16.44 6.09 -2.58
CA LYS A 34 17.82 6.58 -2.40
C LYS A 34 17.89 8.04 -1.94
N ARG A 35 17.03 8.90 -2.45
CA ARG A 35 16.93 10.32 -2.07
C ARG A 35 16.44 10.49 -0.63
N ILE A 36 15.41 9.76 -0.21
CA ILE A 36 14.88 9.77 1.16
C ILE A 36 15.96 9.36 2.18
N TRP A 37 16.70 8.29 1.90
CA TRP A 37 17.80 7.84 2.75
C TRP A 37 18.94 8.87 2.80
N LYS A 38 19.29 9.49 1.66
CA LYS A 38 20.30 10.56 1.60
C LYS A 38 19.89 11.80 2.40
N GLN A 39 18.60 12.15 2.38
CA GLN A 39 18.04 13.25 3.15
C GLN A 39 17.87 12.93 4.64
N SER A 40 18.18 11.69 5.06
CA SER A 40 18.09 11.24 6.43
C SER A 40 16.72 11.36 7.09
N VAL A 41 15.65 11.40 6.28
CA VAL A 41 14.27 11.52 6.77
C VAL A 41 13.85 10.31 7.62
N LEU A 42 14.49 9.15 7.41
CA LEU A 42 14.09 7.85 7.95
C LEU A 42 15.26 7.07 8.60
N LYS A 43 16.15 7.76 9.34
CA LYS A 43 17.40 7.13 9.86
C LYS A 43 17.21 6.13 11.01
N ASP A 44 16.08 6.16 11.71
CA ASP A 44 15.99 5.55 13.04
C ASP A 44 15.12 4.29 13.13
N PHE A 45 14.52 3.83 12.03
CA PHE A 45 13.70 2.62 12.02
C PHE A 45 14.04 1.69 10.85
N GLN A 46 13.85 0.39 11.09
CA GLN A 46 14.06 -0.67 10.10
C GLN A 46 12.87 -0.72 9.12
N HIS A 47 12.72 0.33 8.31
CA HIS A 47 11.61 0.52 7.37
C HIS A 47 11.68 -0.35 6.11
N SER A 48 12.63 -1.28 6.07
CA SER A 48 12.79 -2.21 4.96
C SER A 48 13.10 -3.59 5.50
N GLN A 49 12.36 -4.58 5.01
CA GLN A 49 12.61 -5.98 5.30
C GLN A 49 12.95 -6.72 4.01
N TYR A 50 13.78 -7.74 4.16
CA TYR A 50 14.06 -8.68 3.10
C TYR A 50 13.28 -9.96 3.37
N ILE A 51 12.25 -10.21 2.55
CA ILE A 51 11.37 -11.35 2.74
C ILE A 51 11.59 -12.39 1.64
N LYS A 52 11.43 -13.65 1.99
CA LYS A 52 11.26 -14.74 1.02
C LYS A 52 9.77 -14.89 0.74
N LEU A 53 9.41 -14.79 -0.53
CA LEU A 53 8.09 -15.10 -1.03
C LEU A 53 7.92 -16.62 -1.15
N GLU A 54 6.68 -17.09 -1.16
CA GLU A 54 6.34 -18.52 -1.27
C GLU A 54 6.85 -19.16 -2.56
N ASN A 55 7.01 -18.36 -3.62
CA ASN A 55 7.57 -18.79 -4.90
C ASN A 55 9.11 -18.95 -4.88
N GLY A 56 9.75 -18.84 -3.71
CA GLY A 56 11.19 -18.99 -3.53
C GLY A 56 12.01 -17.74 -3.89
N TYR A 57 11.38 -16.73 -4.50
CA TYR A 57 12.02 -15.44 -4.75
C TYR A 57 12.07 -14.62 -3.47
N SER A 58 12.97 -13.65 -3.44
CA SER A 58 13.14 -12.74 -2.32
C SER A 58 13.04 -11.30 -2.78
N ALA A 59 12.34 -10.47 -2.01
CA ALA A 59 12.10 -9.09 -2.35
C ALA A 59 12.36 -8.17 -1.15
N HIS A 60 12.77 -6.94 -1.47
CA HIS A 60 12.73 -5.84 -0.52
C HIS A 60 11.31 -5.33 -0.42
N VAL A 61 10.77 -5.35 0.79
CA VAL A 61 9.49 -4.74 1.13
C VAL A 61 9.72 -3.53 2.03
N TYR A 62 8.81 -2.56 1.91
CA TYR A 62 8.86 -1.29 2.60
C TYR A 62 7.58 -1.08 3.39
N ASP A 63 7.71 -0.49 4.56
CA ASP A 63 6.58 -0.16 5.42
C ASP A 63 5.77 1.04 4.92
N MET A 64 4.65 1.32 5.58
CA MET A 64 3.80 2.46 5.24
C MET A 64 4.50 3.80 5.35
N GLU A 65 5.46 3.97 6.27
CA GLU A 65 6.16 5.25 6.42
C GLU A 65 7.01 5.58 5.18
N VAL A 66 7.72 4.59 4.65
CA VAL A 66 8.45 4.74 3.38
C VAL A 66 7.49 4.97 2.22
N ILE A 67 6.37 4.24 2.16
CA ILE A 67 5.36 4.41 1.09
C ILE A 67 4.80 5.84 1.09
N ILE A 68 4.47 6.37 2.27
CA ILE A 68 3.98 7.75 2.44
C ILE A 68 5.07 8.75 2.04
N ALA A 69 6.31 8.55 2.47
CA ALA A 69 7.42 9.43 2.09
C ALA A 69 7.66 9.46 0.57
N ILE A 70 7.55 8.32 -0.11
CA ILE A 70 7.63 8.24 -1.58
C ILE A 70 6.47 9.01 -2.21
N ALA A 71 5.23 8.77 -1.75
CA ALA A 71 4.07 9.46 -2.27
C ALA A 71 4.13 10.98 -2.06
N LEU A 72 4.74 11.47 -0.98
CA LEU A 72 4.95 12.89 -0.73
C LEU A 72 5.98 13.53 -1.69
N GLN A 73 6.95 12.75 -2.18
CA GLN A 73 7.97 13.23 -3.11
C GLN A 73 7.59 13.07 -4.59
N MET A 74 6.50 12.36 -4.89
CA MET A 74 6.04 12.13 -6.25
C MET A 74 4.91 13.09 -6.63
N ASP A 75 5.09 13.74 -7.77
CA ASP A 75 4.12 14.66 -8.35
C ASP A 75 3.31 13.97 -9.46
N THR A 76 2.69 12.83 -9.12
CA THR A 76 1.74 12.14 -10.00
C THR A 76 0.32 12.33 -9.48
N TYR A 77 -0.65 12.25 -10.40
CA TYR A 77 -2.06 12.31 -10.04
C TYR A 77 -2.46 11.20 -9.06
N GLN A 78 -1.92 10.00 -9.25
CA GLN A 78 -2.13 8.86 -8.36
C GLN A 78 -1.53 9.10 -6.97
N ALA A 79 -0.34 9.69 -6.88
CA ALA A 79 0.24 10.09 -5.60
C ALA A 79 -0.61 11.15 -4.89
N LEU A 80 -1.20 12.10 -5.63
CA LEU A 80 -2.13 13.08 -5.07
C LEU A 80 -3.37 12.41 -4.48
N LEU A 81 -4.01 11.50 -5.22
CA LEU A 81 -5.17 10.75 -4.74
C LEU A 81 -4.83 9.92 -3.50
N PHE A 82 -3.67 9.27 -3.51
CA PHE A 82 -3.19 8.50 -2.35
C PHE A 82 -3.01 9.40 -1.12
N ARG A 83 -2.39 10.58 -1.26
CA ARG A 83 -2.24 11.55 -0.15
C ARG A 83 -3.60 12.02 0.38
N GLN A 84 -4.55 12.35 -0.51
CA GLN A 84 -5.90 12.77 -0.10
C GLN A 84 -6.65 11.65 0.62
N TRP A 85 -6.58 10.43 0.11
CA TRP A 85 -7.16 9.25 0.76
C TRP A 85 -6.55 9.01 2.14
N LEU A 86 -5.21 9.09 2.26
CA LEU A 86 -4.50 8.93 3.53
C LEU A 86 -4.93 9.97 4.55
N ILE A 87 -4.98 11.24 4.16
CA ILE A 87 -5.44 12.34 5.03
C ILE A 87 -6.89 12.10 5.46
N SER A 88 -7.77 11.73 4.53
CA SER A 88 -9.17 11.38 4.84
C SER A 88 -9.25 10.26 5.88
N LYS A 89 -8.43 9.22 5.78
CA LYS A 89 -8.39 8.13 6.77
C LYS A 89 -7.84 8.56 8.13
N VAL A 90 -6.84 9.45 8.16
CA VAL A 90 -6.27 9.93 9.44
C VAL A 90 -7.21 10.94 10.13
N VAL A 91 -7.83 11.84 9.36
CA VAL A 91 -8.74 12.87 9.88
C VAL A 91 -10.06 12.26 10.35
N ASN A 92 -10.64 11.33 9.58
CA ASN A 92 -11.88 10.64 9.97
C ASN A 92 -11.70 9.70 11.19
N ARG A 93 -10.48 9.44 11.64
CA ARG A 93 -10.24 8.76 12.93
C ARG A 93 -10.50 9.64 14.16
N LYS A 94 -10.64 10.96 14.00
CA LYS A 94 -11.03 11.84 15.12
C LYS A 94 -12.51 11.74 15.50
N ASP A 95 -13.34 11.20 14.61
CA ASP A 95 -14.77 10.99 14.89
C ASP A 95 -15.13 9.52 15.16
N CYS A 96 -14.17 8.60 15.07
CA CYS A 96 -14.46 7.16 15.19
C CYS A 96 -13.78 6.52 16.41
N GLN A 97 -14.20 6.96 17.60
CA GLN A 97 -14.39 6.03 18.73
C GLN A 97 -15.88 5.72 18.96
N VAL A 98 -16.78 6.12 18.05
CA VAL A 98 -18.19 5.69 18.09
C VAL A 98 -18.63 5.32 16.68
N GLU A 99 -18.27 4.11 16.23
CA GLU A 99 -19.18 3.27 15.43
C GLU A 99 -18.56 1.88 15.21
N GLN A 100 -18.58 1.11 16.29
CA GLN A 100 -18.70 -0.35 16.19
C GLN A 100 -20.19 -0.68 16.09
N VAL A 101 -20.80 -0.61 14.90
CA VAL A 101 -22.07 -1.32 14.64
C VAL A 101 -22.11 -1.89 13.23
N LYS A 102 -21.84 -3.20 13.16
CA LYS A 102 -22.38 -4.23 12.26
C LYS A 102 -22.33 -3.94 10.75
N HIS A 103 -21.40 -4.61 10.08
CA HIS A 103 -21.76 -5.58 9.03
C HIS A 103 -20.74 -6.73 9.04
N GLU A 104 -21.08 -7.74 9.84
CA GLU A 104 -20.53 -9.08 9.79
C GLU A 104 -20.99 -9.71 8.47
N TYR A 105 -20.13 -9.71 7.44
CA TYR A 105 -19.85 -10.83 6.50
C TYR A 105 -18.65 -10.42 5.63
N PRO A 106 -17.55 -11.21 5.58
CA PRO A 106 -16.48 -10.96 4.62
C PRO A 106 -16.99 -11.26 3.20
N MET A 107 -17.22 -10.23 2.40
CA MET A 107 -17.54 -10.37 0.97
C MET A 107 -16.28 -10.88 0.24
N ILE A 108 -16.18 -12.20 0.08
CA ILE A 108 -15.24 -12.83 -0.85
C ILE A 108 -15.85 -12.70 -2.25
N ILE A 109 -15.40 -11.71 -3.02
CA ILE A 109 -15.76 -11.63 -4.45
C ILE A 109 -14.85 -12.59 -5.21
N VAL A 110 -15.34 -13.80 -5.46
CA VAL A 110 -14.75 -14.74 -6.41
C VAL A 110 -15.07 -14.24 -7.82
N MET A 111 -14.11 -13.59 -8.47
CA MET A 111 -14.20 -13.30 -9.90
C MET A 111 -13.74 -14.54 -10.67
N ASN A 112 -14.65 -15.42 -11.06
CA ASN A 112 -14.41 -16.24 -12.24
C ASN A 112 -15.72 -16.51 -12.98
N GLY A 113 -15.71 -16.21 -14.28
CA GLY A 113 -16.88 -15.89 -15.07
C GLY A 113 -17.74 -17.09 -15.49
N THR A 114 -19.05 -16.86 -15.48
CA THR A 114 -20.00 -17.17 -16.56
C THR A 114 -21.32 -16.46 -16.22
N MET A 115 -21.77 -15.52 -17.05
CA MET A 115 -23.10 -14.91 -16.92
C MET A 115 -24.18 -15.93 -17.36
N PRO A 116 -25.20 -16.23 -16.55
CA PRO A 116 -26.43 -16.81 -17.07
C PRO A 116 -27.26 -15.71 -17.74
N ARG A 117 -27.60 -15.94 -19.02
CA ARG A 117 -28.49 -15.09 -19.81
C ARG A 117 -29.84 -14.95 -19.09
N GLY A 118 -30.27 -13.70 -18.91
CA GLY A 118 -31.59 -13.37 -18.39
C GLY A 118 -32.69 -13.95 -19.30
N THR A 119 -33.65 -14.58 -18.66
CA THR A 119 -34.92 -15.02 -19.22
C THR A 119 -35.79 -13.80 -19.54
N SER A 120 -36.39 -13.79 -20.73
CA SER A 120 -37.77 -13.36 -20.93
C SER A 120 -38.52 -14.47 -21.65
#